data_AF-A0A9P6IPX2-F1
#
_entry.id   AF-A0A9P6IPX2-F1
#
_cell.length_a   1.000
_cell.length_b   1.000
_cell.length_c   1.000
_cell.angle_alpha   90.00
_cell.angle_beta   90.00
_cell.angle_gamma   90.00
#
_symmetry.space_group_name_H-M   'P 1'
#
loop_
_entity.id
_entity.type
_entity.pdbx_description
1 polymer ?
#
loop_
_entity_poly.entity_id
_entity_poly.type
_entity_poly.pdbx_seq_one_letter_code
_entity_poly.pdbx_strand_id
1 'polypeptide(L)'
;MSITSDNGSNVLKLTSLFEDYTRLHFQEWRVFKASEQHVPCLAHVLNLAVQAILGKEGLAAQAPADAEFLDVDDDEGDLEGEQLIRASISEDEPEDAVADQPDVPPTVLNILVTTVGTMENSSMTQRALVKLRKGIVKIRRSPPRLEKFKEAQLLRNPTRTKGLCPKLDVCTRWGSTYDMIERALQCKDAYVTVLVEDDLNELILEDMEWRRLTSLRNLLHKFDHLTTQACASKKYATIPLTIIIYNKIMSIIEDFLQADGDRTPDLCRGVRAAYDKLKKYYTNTDSTPIYAVATALHPAMRFKYWAQEEWEPA
;
A
#
# COMPACT_ATOMS: atom_id res chain seq x y z
N MET A 1 4.26 -27.62 12.17
CA MET A 1 3.04 -26.80 12.18
C MET A 1 3.48 -25.39 11.85
N SER A 2 2.83 -24.68 10.93
CA SER A 2 3.21 -23.29 10.59
C SER A 2 1.99 -22.39 10.73
N ILE A 3 2.21 -21.16 11.18
CA ILE A 3 1.16 -20.15 11.36
C ILE A 3 1.47 -18.93 10.50
N THR A 4 0.45 -18.41 9.84
CA THR A 4 0.52 -17.16 9.08
C THR A 4 -0.20 -16.06 9.85
N SER A 5 0.42 -14.89 9.94
CA SER A 5 -0.16 -13.73 10.62
C SER A 5 0.50 -12.45 10.13
N ASP A 6 0.00 -11.29 10.58
CA ASP A 6 0.70 -10.03 10.39
C ASP A 6 2.05 -9.99 11.14
N ASN A 7 2.86 -8.98 10.82
CA ASN A 7 4.22 -8.81 11.34
C ASN A 7 4.26 -7.76 12.47
N GLY A 8 3.12 -7.47 13.09
CA GLY A 8 3.01 -6.54 14.20
C GLY A 8 3.81 -7.03 15.41
N SER A 9 4.37 -6.09 16.17
CA SER A 9 5.19 -6.40 17.35
C SER A 9 4.44 -7.24 18.39
N ASN A 10 3.13 -7.04 18.53
CA ASN A 10 2.28 -7.83 19.43
C ASN A 10 2.18 -9.29 18.97
N VAL A 11 2.08 -9.52 17.66
CA VAL A 11 1.99 -10.86 17.09
C VAL A 11 3.34 -11.58 17.21
N LEU A 12 4.45 -10.88 16.96
CA LEU A 12 5.80 -11.42 17.19
C LEU A 12 6.02 -11.82 18.66
N LYS A 13 5.52 -11.02 19.61
CA LYS A 13 5.57 -11.40 21.04
C LYS A 13 4.70 -12.62 21.32
N LEU A 14 3.51 -12.70 20.72
CA LEU A 14 2.61 -13.83 20.90
C LEU A 14 3.22 -15.13 20.36
N THR A 15 3.92 -15.09 19.22
CA THR A 15 4.59 -16.29 18.69
C THR A 15 5.75 -16.75 19.58
N SER A 16 6.52 -15.83 20.16
CA SER A 16 7.54 -16.18 21.16
C SER A 16 6.94 -16.79 22.43
N LEU A 17 5.86 -16.20 22.95
CA LEU A 17 5.16 -16.74 24.12
C LEU A 17 4.58 -18.13 23.83
N PHE A 18 4.06 -18.34 22.62
CA PHE A 18 3.54 -19.63 22.21
C PHE A 18 4.65 -20.68 22.08
N GLU A 19 5.81 -20.31 21.54
CA GLU A 19 7.00 -21.16 21.54
C GLU A 19 7.36 -21.61 22.96
N ASP A 20 7.47 -20.68 23.92
CA ASP A 20 7.78 -21.00 25.31
C ASP A 20 6.74 -21.93 25.94
N TYR A 21 5.46 -21.69 25.68
CA TYR A 21 4.37 -22.55 26.14
C TYR A 21 4.50 -23.98 25.58
N THR A 22 4.70 -24.12 24.27
CA THR A 22 4.84 -25.46 23.66
C THR A 22 6.09 -26.19 24.13
N ARG A 23 7.18 -25.46 24.43
CA ARG A 23 8.41 -26.04 24.99
C ARG A 23 8.18 -26.66 26.37
N LEU A 24 7.32 -26.05 27.19
CA LEU A 24 7.03 -26.53 28.54
C LEU A 24 5.98 -27.65 28.57
N HIS A 25 5.00 -27.60 27.67
CA HIS A 25 3.81 -28.43 27.78
C HIS A 25 3.72 -29.56 26.74
N PHE A 26 4.44 -29.47 25.62
CA PHE A 26 4.35 -30.44 24.54
C PHE A 26 5.60 -31.33 24.43
N GLN A 27 5.42 -32.47 23.77
CA GLN A 27 6.53 -33.34 23.39
C GLN A 27 7.43 -32.63 22.37
N GLU A 28 8.73 -32.97 22.37
CA GLU A 28 9.77 -32.31 21.56
C GLU A 28 9.40 -32.13 20.08
N TRP A 29 8.84 -33.15 19.45
CA TRP A 29 8.45 -33.11 18.02
C TRP A 29 7.26 -32.18 17.72
N ARG A 30 6.53 -31.73 18.74
CA ARG A 30 5.41 -30.77 18.65
C ARG A 30 5.79 -29.37 19.12
N VAL A 31 7.04 -29.13 19.54
CA VAL A 31 7.49 -27.82 19.98
C VAL A 31 7.40 -26.85 18.80
N PHE A 32 6.72 -25.72 19.04
CA PHE A 32 6.61 -24.64 18.08
C PHE A 32 7.88 -23.80 18.13
N LYS A 33 8.48 -23.51 16.97
CA LYS A 33 9.65 -22.65 16.85
C LYS A 33 9.28 -21.41 16.06
N ALA A 34 9.23 -20.26 16.71
CA ALA A 34 8.78 -19.02 16.09
C ALA A 34 9.63 -18.66 14.85
N SER A 35 10.95 -18.89 14.91
CA SER A 35 11.87 -18.58 13.80
C SER A 35 11.69 -19.46 12.56
N GLU A 36 11.14 -20.65 12.69
CA GLU A 36 11.03 -21.64 11.59
C GLU A 36 9.58 -21.84 11.13
N GLN A 37 8.61 -21.48 11.96
CA GLN A 37 7.21 -21.84 11.78
C GLN A 37 6.25 -20.65 11.75
N HIS A 38 6.72 -19.46 12.09
CA HIS A 38 5.98 -18.23 11.81
C HIS A 38 6.20 -17.82 10.35
N VAL A 39 5.11 -17.58 9.63
CA VAL A 39 5.08 -17.13 8.23
C VAL A 39 4.63 -15.68 8.21
N PRO A 40 5.56 -14.71 8.02
CA PRO A 40 5.23 -13.31 7.92
C PRO A 40 4.27 -13.03 6.74
N CYS A 41 3.33 -12.11 6.94
CA CYS A 41 2.45 -11.63 5.88
C CYS A 41 3.25 -10.86 4.81
N LEU A 42 3.32 -11.40 3.60
CA LEU A 42 4.04 -10.80 2.47
C LEU A 42 3.52 -9.39 2.15
N ALA A 43 2.20 -9.18 2.09
CA ALA A 43 1.62 -7.87 1.82
C ALA A 43 2.06 -6.81 2.85
N HIS A 44 2.22 -7.21 4.12
CA HIS A 44 2.74 -6.32 5.15
C HIS A 44 4.22 -6.00 4.91
N VAL A 45 5.06 -6.98 4.53
CA VAL A 45 6.47 -6.74 4.17
C VAL A 45 6.59 -5.80 2.97
N LEU A 46 5.77 -5.99 1.93
CA LEU A 46 5.77 -5.12 0.76
C LEU A 46 5.32 -3.70 1.11
N ASN A 47 4.30 -3.54 1.97
CA ASN A 47 3.93 -2.23 2.48
C ASN A 47 5.13 -1.59 3.20
N LEU A 48 5.77 -2.31 4.10
CA LEU A 48 6.93 -1.84 4.85
C LEU A 48 8.06 -1.38 3.94
N ALA A 49 8.29 -2.06 2.82
CA ALA A 49 9.27 -1.66 1.80
C ALA A 49 8.82 -0.37 1.09
N VAL A 50 7.56 -0.28 0.64
CA VAL A 50 7.04 0.93 -0.01
C VAL A 50 7.04 2.13 0.94
N GLN A 51 6.74 1.95 2.23
CA GLN A 51 6.81 3.03 3.21
C GLN A 51 8.24 3.59 3.33
N ALA A 52 9.27 2.75 3.16
CA ALA A 52 10.67 3.19 3.10
C ALA A 52 10.93 4.03 1.84
N ILE A 53 10.38 3.64 0.68
CA ILE A 53 10.43 4.43 -0.57
C ILE A 53 9.77 5.80 -0.36
N LEU A 54 8.62 5.84 0.31
CA LEU A 54 7.85 7.05 0.55
C LEU A 54 8.42 7.95 1.67
N GLY A 55 9.48 7.51 2.38
CA GLY A 55 10.07 8.25 3.49
C GLY A 55 9.17 8.36 4.72
N LYS A 56 8.26 7.40 4.92
CA LYS A 56 7.31 7.34 6.05
C LYS A 56 7.81 6.46 7.20
N GLU A 57 9.11 6.18 7.26
CA GLU A 57 9.69 5.34 8.30
C GLU A 57 9.42 5.94 9.70
N GLY A 58 8.56 5.27 10.48
CA GLY A 58 8.16 5.69 11.83
C GLY A 58 6.66 5.72 12.10
N LEU A 59 5.77 5.73 11.09
CA LEU A 59 4.31 5.91 11.31
C LEU A 59 3.47 4.62 11.37
N ALA A 60 4.05 3.43 11.22
CA ALA A 60 3.30 2.17 11.25
C ALA A 60 2.83 1.74 12.66
N ALA A 61 2.95 2.60 13.69
CA ALA A 61 2.62 2.25 15.07
C ALA A 61 1.20 2.63 15.54
N GLN A 62 0.39 3.38 14.78
CA GLN A 62 -1.02 3.59 15.12
C GLN A 62 -1.86 3.83 13.86
N ALA A 63 -2.69 2.86 13.50
CA ALA A 63 -3.93 3.13 12.76
C ALA A 63 -5.05 3.27 13.80
N PRO A 64 -5.81 4.39 13.84
CA PRO A 64 -7.03 4.47 14.62
C PRO A 64 -8.13 3.60 13.96
N ALA A 65 -8.98 3.00 14.79
CA ALA A 65 -10.00 2.01 14.46
C ALA A 65 -11.32 2.64 13.96
N ASP A 66 -11.35 3.96 13.75
CA ASP A 66 -12.60 4.73 13.83
C ASP A 66 -12.68 5.86 12.78
N ALA A 67 -12.01 5.69 11.63
CA ALA A 67 -12.28 6.54 10.46
C ALA A 67 -13.56 6.06 9.76
N GLU A 68 -14.71 6.65 10.12
CA GLU A 68 -15.92 6.55 9.32
C GLU A 68 -15.63 7.05 7.89
N PHE A 69 -15.70 6.11 6.94
CA PHE A 69 -15.69 6.38 5.52
C PHE A 69 -17.00 7.07 5.16
N LEU A 70 -16.95 8.35 4.82
CA LEU A 70 -18.00 8.96 4.02
C LEU A 70 -17.82 8.45 2.59
N ASP A 71 -18.53 7.38 2.27
CA ASP A 71 -18.76 6.92 0.90
C ASP A 71 -19.50 8.02 0.15
N VAL A 72 -18.78 8.71 -0.72
CA VAL A 72 -19.41 9.50 -1.78
C VAL A 72 -19.54 8.52 -2.94
N ASP A 73 -20.76 8.04 -3.17
CA ASP A 73 -21.16 7.25 -4.32
C ASP A 73 -20.69 7.95 -5.60
N ASP A 74 -19.59 7.49 -6.19
CA ASP A 74 -19.27 7.79 -7.59
C ASP A 74 -20.04 6.77 -8.44
N ASP A 75 -21.24 7.18 -8.85
CA ASP A 75 -22.05 6.53 -9.87
C ASP A 75 -21.28 6.54 -11.21
N GLU A 76 -20.71 5.38 -11.56
CA GLU A 76 -20.24 5.06 -12.90
C GLU A 76 -21.02 3.85 -13.41
N GLY A 77 -22.02 4.13 -14.24
CA GLY A 77 -22.69 3.13 -15.06
C GLY A 77 -21.74 2.49 -16.08
N ASP A 78 -21.95 1.19 -16.24
CA ASP A 78 -21.58 0.29 -17.33
C ASP A 78 -20.10 0.04 -17.64
N LEU A 79 -19.53 -0.93 -16.90
CA LEU A 79 -18.95 -2.11 -17.54
C LEU A 79 -19.45 -3.36 -16.78
N GLU A 80 -20.23 -4.19 -17.48
CA GLU A 80 -20.72 -5.49 -17.00
C GLU A 80 -19.57 -6.31 -16.40
N GLY A 81 -19.65 -6.60 -15.09
CA GLY A 81 -18.59 -7.37 -14.46
C GLY A 81 -18.61 -7.55 -12.95
N GLU A 82 -19.56 -7.03 -12.17
CA GLU A 82 -19.59 -7.27 -10.71
C GLU A 82 -21.02 -7.46 -10.19
N GLN A 83 -21.66 -8.56 -10.58
CA GLN A 83 -22.67 -9.19 -9.74
C GLN A 83 -22.10 -10.53 -9.29
N LEU A 84 -21.83 -10.65 -7.98
CA LEU A 84 -21.95 -11.86 -7.14
C LEU A 84 -21.10 -11.72 -5.86
N ILE A 85 -21.44 -10.78 -4.97
CA ILE A 85 -21.23 -10.96 -3.53
C ILE A 85 -22.47 -10.43 -2.80
N ARG A 86 -23.60 -11.13 -2.95
CA ARG A 86 -24.73 -11.01 -2.04
C ARG A 86 -25.42 -12.37 -1.96
N ALA A 87 -25.77 -12.77 -0.74
CA ALA A 87 -26.16 -14.11 -0.29
C ALA A 87 -24.96 -15.06 -0.11
N SER A 88 -24.55 -15.46 1.10
CA SER A 88 -25.40 -15.93 2.19
C SER A 88 -24.66 -15.81 3.52
N ILE A 89 -25.18 -15.01 4.45
CA ILE A 89 -25.13 -15.31 5.88
C ILE A 89 -26.57 -15.07 6.36
N SER A 90 -27.33 -16.16 6.39
CA SER A 90 -28.48 -16.30 7.27
C SER A 90 -27.92 -16.68 8.64
N GLU A 91 -28.31 -15.95 9.68
CA GLU A 91 -28.57 -16.49 11.02
C GLU A 91 -29.12 -15.34 11.89
N ASP A 92 -30.46 -15.31 11.93
CA ASP A 92 -31.34 -15.03 13.07
C ASP A 92 -30.90 -14.01 14.14
N GLU A 93 -31.60 -12.88 14.15
CA GLU A 93 -31.82 -12.10 15.38
C GLU A 93 -32.76 -12.83 16.35
N PRO A 94 -32.75 -12.41 17.62
CA PRO A 94 -34.01 -11.84 18.10
C PRO A 94 -33.85 -10.44 18.70
N GLU A 95 -34.88 -9.64 18.39
CA GLU A 95 -35.23 -8.32 18.92
C GLU A 95 -35.35 -8.31 20.45
N ASP A 96 -34.83 -7.25 21.10
CA ASP A 96 -35.68 -6.29 21.85
C ASP A 96 -34.85 -5.24 22.63
N ALA A 97 -35.46 -4.05 22.78
CA ALA A 97 -35.26 -2.99 23.80
C ALA A 97 -34.40 -1.73 23.45
N VAL A 98 -35.04 -0.79 22.75
CA VAL A 98 -35.35 0.62 23.11
C VAL A 98 -34.36 1.46 23.98
N ALA A 99 -33.94 2.58 23.36
CA ALA A 99 -33.61 3.93 23.88
C ALA A 99 -32.49 4.12 24.94
N ASP A 100 -31.45 4.90 24.60
CA ASP A 100 -31.26 6.29 25.09
C ASP A 100 -30.07 6.94 24.34
N GLN A 101 -30.20 8.20 23.92
CA GLN A 101 -29.06 9.01 23.47
C GLN A 101 -28.52 9.81 24.65
N PRO A 102 -27.18 9.95 24.80
CA PRO A 102 -26.63 11.12 25.46
C PRO A 102 -25.75 11.95 24.53
N ASP A 103 -26.00 13.26 24.59
CA ASP A 103 -25.22 14.38 24.08
C ASP A 103 -23.70 14.16 24.09
N VAL A 104 -23.03 14.34 22.94
CA VAL A 104 -21.57 14.49 22.85
C VAL A 104 -21.24 15.96 22.57
N PRO A 105 -20.50 16.66 23.45
CA PRO A 105 -20.17 18.08 23.32
C PRO A 105 -19.10 18.35 22.23
N PRO A 106 -19.01 19.59 21.70
CA PRO A 106 -18.25 19.88 20.49
C PRO A 106 -16.75 19.89 20.76
N THR A 107 -16.07 18.79 20.47
CA THR A 107 -14.59 18.75 20.39
C THR A 107 -14.13 18.04 19.12
N VAL A 108 -14.41 18.64 17.96
CA VAL A 108 -13.75 18.29 16.68
C VAL A 108 -12.72 19.37 16.28
N LEU A 109 -12.36 20.26 17.21
CA LEU A 109 -11.49 21.41 16.93
C LEU A 109 -9.99 21.16 17.15
N ASN A 110 -9.49 19.91 17.11
CA ASN A 110 -8.05 19.66 17.21
C ASN A 110 -7.49 18.52 16.33
N ILE A 111 -8.19 18.07 15.29
CA ILE A 111 -7.66 17.06 14.32
C ILE A 111 -7.30 17.72 12.97
N LEU A 112 -6.78 18.93 13.02
CA LEU A 112 -6.05 19.57 11.95
C LEU A 112 -4.88 20.27 12.63
N VAL A 113 -3.66 19.88 12.30
CA VAL A 113 -2.37 20.34 12.86
C VAL A 113 -1.79 19.46 14.00
N THR A 114 -1.35 18.25 13.65
CA THR A 114 -0.17 17.61 14.29
C THR A 114 0.61 16.77 13.28
N THR A 115 1.15 17.46 12.27
CA THR A 115 2.44 17.08 11.66
C THR A 115 3.26 18.35 11.48
N VAL A 116 3.51 19.05 12.58
CA VAL A 116 4.64 19.98 12.71
C VAL A 116 5.66 19.27 13.59
N GLY A 117 6.30 18.27 13.01
CA GLY A 117 7.36 17.48 13.61
C GLY A 117 8.26 17.04 12.48
N THR A 118 9.46 17.63 12.42
CA THR A 118 10.57 17.42 11.48
C THR A 118 10.31 17.79 10.01
N MET A 119 10.33 19.09 9.69
CA MET A 119 10.48 19.57 8.30
C MET A 119 11.94 19.53 7.79
N GLU A 120 12.92 19.18 8.62
CA GLU A 120 14.34 19.33 8.26
C GLU A 120 14.98 18.12 7.56
N ASN A 121 14.31 16.95 7.49
CA ASN A 121 14.88 15.74 6.86
C ASN A 121 14.01 15.05 5.78
N SER A 122 12.85 15.62 5.41
CA SER A 122 11.99 15.02 4.39
C SER A 122 12.61 15.12 2.99
N SER A 123 12.60 14.01 2.25
CA SER A 123 13.09 13.99 0.87
C SER A 123 12.31 14.98 -0.02
N MET A 124 12.95 15.47 -1.08
CA MET A 124 12.28 16.32 -2.08
C MET A 124 11.07 15.60 -2.69
N THR A 125 11.19 14.30 -2.92
CA THR A 125 10.09 13.46 -3.42
C THR A 125 8.93 13.39 -2.42
N GLN A 126 9.22 13.26 -1.12
CA GLN A 126 8.20 13.29 -0.07
C GLN A 126 7.51 14.65 0.04
N ARG A 127 8.26 15.75 -0.11
CA ARG A 127 7.68 17.10 -0.14
C ARG A 127 6.72 17.29 -1.32
N ALA A 128 7.11 16.83 -2.51
CA ALA A 128 6.24 16.86 -3.68
C ALA A 128 4.94 16.04 -3.45
N LEU A 129 5.04 14.85 -2.84
CA LEU A 129 3.86 14.07 -2.47
C LEU A 129 2.94 14.78 -1.48
N VAL A 130 3.50 15.37 -0.42
CA VAL A 130 2.73 16.11 0.59
C VAL A 130 2.05 17.33 -0.04
N LYS A 131 2.76 18.05 -0.91
CA LYS A 131 2.23 19.20 -1.65
C LYS A 131 1.07 18.80 -2.56
N LEU A 132 1.23 17.73 -3.34
CA LEU A 132 0.17 17.15 -4.17
C LEU A 132 -1.05 16.77 -3.32
N ARG A 133 -0.83 16.04 -2.23
CA ARG A 133 -1.91 15.60 -1.33
C ARG A 133 -2.69 16.79 -0.77
N LYS A 134 -1.99 17.84 -0.32
CA LYS A 134 -2.63 19.08 0.17
C LYS A 134 -3.46 19.77 -0.90
N GLY A 135 -2.95 19.89 -2.12
CA GLY A 135 -3.68 20.47 -3.25
C GLY A 135 -4.95 19.67 -3.58
N ILE A 136 -4.83 18.35 -3.69
CA ILE A 136 -5.97 17.45 -3.92
C ILE A 136 -7.03 17.61 -2.83
N VAL A 137 -6.63 17.66 -1.55
CA VAL A 137 -7.57 17.87 -0.44
C VAL A 137 -8.30 19.21 -0.56
N LYS A 138 -7.60 20.29 -0.94
CA LYS A 138 -8.21 21.62 -1.11
C LYS A 138 -9.23 21.66 -2.24
N ILE A 139 -8.95 20.95 -3.34
CA ILE A 139 -9.88 20.81 -4.48
C ILE A 139 -11.09 19.97 -4.06
N ARG A 140 -10.88 18.78 -3.48
CA ARG A 140 -11.97 17.87 -3.10
C ARG A 140 -12.91 18.43 -2.04
N ARG A 141 -12.40 19.20 -1.07
CA ARG A 141 -13.21 19.77 0.03
C ARG A 141 -14.09 20.94 -0.40
N SER A 142 -13.92 21.48 -1.61
CA SER A 142 -14.67 22.63 -2.08
C SER A 142 -15.44 22.24 -3.34
N PRO A 143 -16.78 22.11 -3.27
CA PRO A 143 -17.60 21.80 -4.44
C PRO A 143 -17.34 22.75 -5.62
N PRO A 144 -17.24 24.09 -5.42
CA PRO A 144 -16.89 25.01 -6.51
C PRO A 144 -15.55 24.70 -7.17
N ARG A 145 -14.50 24.37 -6.40
CA ARG A 145 -13.20 24.00 -6.97
C ARG A 145 -13.25 22.69 -7.73
N LEU A 146 -14.03 21.73 -7.24
CA LEU A 146 -14.20 20.45 -7.91
C LEU A 146 -14.93 20.59 -9.24
N GLU A 147 -15.95 21.46 -9.31
CA GLU A 147 -16.64 21.80 -10.55
C GLU A 147 -15.69 22.47 -11.55
N LYS A 148 -14.98 23.54 -11.13
CA LYS A 148 -13.93 24.18 -11.94
C LYS A 148 -12.89 23.17 -12.43
N PHE A 149 -12.48 22.24 -11.58
CA PHE A 149 -11.52 21.20 -11.95
C PHE A 149 -12.07 20.27 -13.04
N LYS A 150 -13.34 19.88 -12.96
CA LYS A 150 -13.99 19.06 -13.98
C LYS A 150 -14.16 19.86 -15.29
N GLU A 151 -14.59 21.11 -15.22
CA GLU A 151 -14.74 22.00 -16.39
C GLU A 151 -13.40 22.24 -17.09
N ALA A 152 -12.34 22.55 -16.34
CA ALA A 152 -11.00 22.77 -16.89
C ALA A 152 -10.46 21.54 -17.65
N GLN A 153 -10.86 20.31 -17.25
CA GLN A 153 -10.51 19.11 -18.00
C GLN A 153 -11.27 19.01 -19.32
N LEU A 154 -12.57 19.30 -19.32
CA LEU A 154 -13.42 19.20 -20.51
C LEU A 154 -13.02 20.25 -21.56
N LEU A 155 -12.66 21.46 -21.12
CA LEU A 155 -12.19 22.53 -22.01
C LEU A 155 -10.87 22.18 -22.72
N ARG A 156 -9.97 21.46 -22.04
CA ARG A 156 -8.65 21.10 -22.59
C ARG A 156 -8.61 19.76 -23.30
N ASN A 157 -9.62 18.92 -23.10
CA ASN A 157 -9.72 17.62 -23.77
C ASN A 157 -11.13 17.42 -24.36
N PRO A 158 -11.34 17.85 -25.62
CA PRO A 158 -12.65 17.81 -26.27
C PRO A 158 -13.22 16.40 -26.47
N THR A 159 -12.39 15.35 -26.38
CA THR A 159 -12.84 13.95 -26.51
C THR A 159 -13.33 13.36 -25.19
N ARG A 160 -13.13 14.06 -24.07
CA ARG A 160 -13.57 13.60 -22.74
C ARG A 160 -15.03 14.02 -22.51
N THR A 161 -15.87 13.05 -22.17
CA THR A 161 -17.31 13.25 -21.93
C THR A 161 -17.64 13.58 -20.47
N LYS A 162 -16.80 13.17 -19.51
CA LYS A 162 -16.98 13.39 -18.06
C LYS A 162 -15.68 13.84 -17.42
N GLY A 163 -15.74 14.87 -16.57
CA GLY A 163 -14.60 15.33 -15.79
C GLY A 163 -14.24 14.32 -14.68
N LEU A 164 -12.98 13.91 -14.61
CA LEU A 164 -12.48 12.99 -13.60
C LEU A 164 -12.33 13.68 -12.24
N CYS A 165 -12.68 12.98 -11.17
CA CYS A 165 -12.36 13.42 -9.81
C CYS A 165 -10.87 13.16 -9.48
N PRO A 166 -10.19 14.05 -8.72
CA PRO A 166 -8.90 13.75 -8.13
C PRO A 166 -9.00 12.57 -7.16
N LYS A 167 -8.03 11.64 -7.17
CA LYS A 167 -7.93 10.55 -6.20
C LYS A 167 -7.08 10.99 -5.00
N LEU A 168 -7.47 10.61 -3.79
CA LEU A 168 -6.67 10.85 -2.57
C LEU A 168 -6.10 9.52 -2.07
N ASP A 169 -4.80 9.50 -1.76
CA ASP A 169 -4.15 8.26 -1.31
C ASP A 169 -4.52 7.88 0.14
N VAL A 170 -4.64 6.58 0.37
CA VAL A 170 -4.61 5.97 1.70
C VAL A 170 -3.15 5.68 2.03
N CYS A 171 -2.61 6.35 3.04
CA CYS A 171 -1.17 6.37 3.30
C CYS A 171 -0.55 4.99 3.56
N THR A 172 -1.37 4.00 3.96
CA THR A 172 -1.01 2.61 4.26
C THR A 172 -1.15 1.64 3.07
N ARG A 173 -1.66 2.09 1.91
CA ARG A 173 -1.84 1.25 0.71
C ARG A 173 -1.10 1.85 -0.49
N TRP A 174 -0.03 1.19 -0.92
CA TRP A 174 0.80 1.70 -2.02
C TRP A 174 0.04 1.88 -3.34
N GLY A 175 -0.90 0.97 -3.66
CA GLY A 175 -1.74 1.08 -4.85
C GLY A 175 -2.52 2.39 -4.90
N SER A 176 -3.03 2.87 -3.76
CA SER A 176 -3.73 4.16 -3.69
C SER A 176 -2.80 5.37 -3.88
N THR A 177 -1.53 5.26 -3.47
CA THR A 177 -0.52 6.30 -3.73
C THR A 177 -0.17 6.35 -5.21
N TYR A 178 -0.01 5.19 -5.86
CA TYR A 178 0.13 5.07 -7.31
C TYR A 178 -1.06 5.74 -8.02
N ASP A 179 -2.28 5.35 -7.66
CA ASP A 179 -3.53 5.87 -8.21
C ASP A 179 -3.67 7.40 -8.10
N MET A 180 -3.31 7.96 -6.94
CA MET A 180 -3.31 9.41 -6.71
C MET A 180 -2.37 10.12 -7.69
N ILE A 181 -1.14 9.63 -7.84
CA ILE A 181 -0.15 10.24 -8.72
C ILE A 181 -0.55 10.07 -10.19
N GLU A 182 -0.99 8.88 -10.58
CA GLU A 182 -1.46 8.58 -11.93
C GLU A 182 -2.61 9.52 -12.33
N ARG A 183 -3.63 9.65 -11.46
CA ARG A 183 -4.74 10.58 -11.70
C ARG A 183 -4.29 12.04 -11.76
N ALA A 184 -3.37 12.44 -10.89
CA ALA A 184 -2.83 13.79 -10.89
C ALA A 184 -2.09 14.12 -12.20
N LEU A 185 -1.32 13.16 -12.74
CA LEU A 185 -0.63 13.32 -14.03
C LEU A 185 -1.62 13.45 -15.18
N GLN A 186 -2.69 12.65 -15.20
CA GLN A 186 -3.75 12.72 -16.22
C GLN A 186 -4.52 14.04 -16.20
N CYS A 187 -4.54 14.73 -15.06
CA CYS A 187 -5.26 15.98 -14.85
C CYS A 187 -4.32 17.15 -14.51
N LYS A 188 -3.03 17.08 -14.88
CA LYS A 188 -1.99 18.06 -14.51
C LYS A 188 -2.43 19.49 -14.83
N ASP A 189 -2.94 19.73 -16.03
CA ASP A 189 -3.34 21.06 -16.47
C ASP A 189 -4.53 21.62 -15.69
N ALA A 190 -5.55 20.80 -15.45
CA ALA A 190 -6.72 21.18 -14.67
C ALA A 190 -6.35 21.45 -13.20
N TYR A 191 -5.43 20.66 -12.65
CA TYR A 191 -4.90 20.86 -11.31
C TYR A 191 -4.22 22.23 -11.18
N VAL A 192 -3.33 22.57 -12.11
CA VAL A 192 -2.63 23.87 -12.09
C VAL A 192 -3.62 25.01 -12.29
N THR A 193 -4.56 24.90 -13.23
CA THR A 193 -5.54 25.95 -13.54
C THR A 193 -6.35 26.34 -12.30
N VAL A 194 -6.94 25.37 -11.61
CA VAL A 194 -7.76 25.63 -10.41
C VAL A 194 -6.93 26.24 -9.28
N LEU A 195 -5.68 25.81 -9.10
CA LEU A 195 -4.83 26.38 -8.04
C LEU A 195 -4.42 27.82 -8.34
N VAL A 196 -4.19 28.19 -9.60
CA VAL A 196 -3.88 29.57 -9.99
C VAL A 196 -5.10 30.47 -9.78
N GLU A 197 -6.29 30.05 -10.23
CA GLU A 197 -7.51 30.85 -10.12
C GLU A 197 -7.95 31.13 -8.68
N ASP A 198 -7.70 30.20 -7.77
CA ASP A 198 -8.07 30.30 -6.36
C ASP A 198 -6.91 30.82 -5.47
N ASP A 199 -5.85 31.36 -6.06
CA ASP A 199 -4.65 31.91 -5.38
C ASP A 199 -3.96 30.91 -4.42
N LEU A 200 -3.94 29.63 -4.80
CA LEU A 200 -3.28 28.53 -4.09
C LEU A 200 -1.90 28.21 -4.66
N ASN A 201 -1.15 29.26 -5.02
CA ASN A 201 0.12 29.17 -5.74
C ASN A 201 1.18 28.31 -5.01
N GLU A 202 1.15 28.30 -3.69
CA GLU A 202 2.03 27.49 -2.84
C GLU A 202 1.87 25.97 -3.03
N LEU A 203 0.76 25.51 -3.62
CA LEU A 203 0.45 24.09 -3.85
C LEU A 203 0.69 23.65 -5.30
N ILE A 204 1.10 24.59 -6.17
CA ILE A 204 1.42 24.30 -7.57
C ILE A 204 2.75 23.57 -7.64
N LEU A 205 2.73 22.36 -8.18
CA LEU A 205 3.90 21.51 -8.34
C LEU A 205 4.79 22.03 -9.48
N GLU A 206 6.07 22.19 -9.21
CA GLU A 206 7.09 22.55 -10.20
C GLU A 206 7.39 21.38 -11.14
N ASP A 207 7.99 21.64 -12.31
CA ASP A 207 8.31 20.59 -13.27
C ASP A 207 9.25 19.52 -12.71
N MET A 208 10.18 19.91 -11.84
CA MET A 208 11.04 18.94 -11.16
C MET A 208 10.26 18.07 -10.16
N GLU A 209 9.24 18.62 -9.50
CA GLU A 209 8.35 17.86 -8.61
C GLU A 209 7.50 16.88 -9.42
N TRP A 210 6.98 17.29 -10.58
CA TRP A 210 6.26 16.40 -11.50
C TRP A 210 7.14 15.26 -12.03
N ARG A 211 8.40 15.55 -12.37
CA ARG A 211 9.37 14.51 -12.80
C ARG A 211 9.61 13.48 -11.70
N ARG A 212 9.82 13.95 -10.45
CA ARG A 212 9.97 13.08 -9.27
C ARG A 212 8.76 12.19 -9.05
N LEU A 213 7.55 12.77 -9.10
CA LEU A 213 6.30 12.02 -8.95
C LEU A 213 6.12 10.99 -10.08
N THR A 214 6.51 11.33 -11.31
CA THR A 214 6.46 10.41 -12.45
C THR A 214 7.42 9.22 -12.25
N SER A 215 8.64 9.48 -11.80
CA SER A 215 9.63 8.44 -11.50
C SER A 215 9.12 7.48 -10.41
N LEU A 216 8.56 8.04 -9.33
CA LEU A 216 7.93 7.26 -8.27
C LEU A 216 6.72 6.46 -8.78
N ARG A 217 5.85 7.07 -9.59
CA ARG A 217 4.68 6.42 -10.19
C ARG A 217 5.09 5.19 -11.00
N ASN A 218 6.14 5.30 -11.81
CA ASN A 218 6.61 4.20 -12.65
C ASN A 218 7.10 3.01 -11.81
N LEU A 219 7.77 3.29 -10.69
CA LEU A 219 8.20 2.25 -9.75
C LEU A 219 6.99 1.60 -9.05
N LEU A 220 6.07 2.41 -8.48
CA LEU A 220 4.90 1.89 -7.77
C LEU A 220 3.96 1.10 -8.68
N HIS A 221 3.83 1.48 -9.96
CA HIS A 221 3.06 0.73 -10.95
C HIS A 221 3.58 -0.71 -11.12
N LYS A 222 4.91 -0.91 -11.17
CA LYS A 222 5.50 -2.25 -11.26
C LYS A 222 5.18 -3.11 -10.04
N PHE A 223 5.18 -2.51 -8.84
CA PHE A 223 4.79 -3.19 -7.60
C PHE A 223 3.30 -3.57 -7.62
N ASP A 224 2.43 -2.62 -7.97
CA ASP A 224 0.99 -2.82 -8.02
C ASP A 224 0.60 -3.89 -9.04
N HIS A 225 1.14 -3.81 -10.26
CA HIS A 225 0.90 -4.78 -11.32
C HIS A 225 1.30 -6.21 -10.91
N LEU A 226 2.49 -6.37 -10.33
CA LEU A 226 2.98 -7.67 -9.90
C LEU A 226 2.15 -8.25 -8.75
N THR A 227 1.84 -7.43 -7.74
CA THR A 227 1.09 -7.87 -6.57
C THR A 227 -0.37 -8.18 -6.90
N THR A 228 -1.00 -7.38 -7.76
CA THR A 228 -2.34 -7.64 -8.28
C THR A 228 -2.38 -8.95 -9.04
N GLN A 229 -1.43 -9.21 -9.95
CA GLN A 229 -1.39 -10.48 -10.67
C GLN A 229 -1.18 -11.69 -9.74
N ALA A 230 -0.29 -11.55 -8.75
CA ALA A 230 0.06 -12.66 -7.87
C ALA A 230 -1.01 -12.92 -6.78
N CYS A 231 -1.75 -11.89 -6.38
CA CYS A 231 -2.74 -11.95 -5.29
C CYS A 231 -4.20 -11.84 -5.79
N ALA A 232 -4.42 -11.79 -7.11
CA ALA A 232 -5.76 -11.64 -7.71
C ALA A 232 -6.75 -12.75 -7.30
N SER A 233 -6.25 -13.96 -7.02
CA SER A 233 -7.12 -15.08 -6.66
C SER A 233 -7.25 -15.23 -5.15
N LYS A 234 -8.46 -14.94 -4.64
CA LYS A 234 -8.87 -15.31 -3.27
C LYS A 234 -9.00 -16.83 -3.08
N LYS A 235 -8.88 -17.63 -4.14
CA LYS A 235 -9.17 -19.08 -4.16
C LYS A 235 -7.94 -19.99 -4.04
N TYR A 236 -6.72 -19.45 -4.18
CA TYR A 236 -5.50 -20.27 -4.18
C TYR A 236 -4.53 -19.86 -3.08
N ALA A 237 -3.78 -20.83 -2.58
CA ALA A 237 -2.71 -20.60 -1.62
C ALA A 237 -1.61 -19.73 -2.26
N THR A 238 -1.25 -18.64 -1.59
CA THR A 238 -0.25 -17.67 -2.07
C THR A 238 1.16 -17.94 -1.55
N ILE A 239 1.32 -18.78 -0.53
CA ILE A 239 2.63 -19.17 0.04
C ILE A 239 3.62 -19.67 -1.03
N PRO A 240 3.24 -20.56 -1.98
CA PRO A 240 4.14 -21.00 -3.05
C PRO A 240 4.70 -19.85 -3.92
N LEU A 241 3.98 -18.74 -4.04
CA LEU A 241 4.38 -17.60 -4.85
C LEU A 241 5.30 -16.64 -4.10
N THR A 242 5.49 -16.82 -2.79
CA THR A 242 6.16 -15.81 -1.94
C THR A 242 7.61 -15.57 -2.36
N ILE A 243 8.41 -16.63 -2.53
CA ILE A 243 9.81 -16.54 -2.98
C ILE A 243 9.89 -15.87 -4.36
N ILE A 244 8.99 -16.26 -5.26
CA ILE A 244 8.94 -15.68 -6.62
C ILE A 244 8.62 -14.19 -6.59
N ILE A 245 7.67 -13.78 -5.74
CA ILE A 245 7.31 -12.36 -5.59
C ILE A 245 8.49 -11.58 -5.01
N TYR A 246 9.21 -12.12 -4.01
CA TYR A 246 10.42 -11.49 -3.50
C TYR A 246 11.46 -11.29 -4.60
N ASN A 247 11.82 -12.35 -5.34
CA ASN A 247 12.83 -12.27 -6.40
C ASN A 247 12.44 -11.26 -7.48
N LYS A 248 11.16 -11.27 -7.90
CA LYS A 248 10.66 -10.30 -8.89
C LYS A 248 10.68 -8.85 -8.37
N ILE A 249 10.29 -8.61 -7.13
CA ILE A 249 10.29 -7.25 -6.55
C ILE A 249 11.72 -6.76 -6.34
N MET A 250 12.62 -7.62 -5.85
CA MET A 250 14.02 -7.28 -5.69
C MET A 250 14.68 -6.97 -7.05
N SER A 251 14.41 -7.76 -8.08
CA SER A 251 14.83 -7.47 -9.46
C SER A 251 14.25 -6.15 -9.98
N ILE A 252 12.97 -5.84 -9.76
CA ILE A 252 12.37 -4.54 -10.11
C ILE A 252 13.12 -3.37 -9.45
N ILE A 253 13.52 -3.53 -8.19
CA ILE A 253 14.28 -2.52 -7.46
C ILE A 253 15.70 -2.39 -8.02
N GLU A 254 16.39 -3.50 -8.26
CA GLU A 254 17.73 -3.51 -8.84
C GLU A 254 17.75 -2.87 -10.22
N ASP A 255 16.81 -3.24 -11.10
CA ASP A 255 16.62 -2.64 -12.41
C ASP A 255 16.40 -1.13 -12.29
N PHE A 256 15.59 -0.68 -11.33
CA PHE A 256 15.37 0.75 -11.09
C PHE A 256 16.66 1.45 -10.61
N LEU A 257 17.47 0.78 -9.78
CA LEU A 257 18.76 1.30 -9.29
C LEU A 257 19.87 1.25 -10.34
N GLN A 258 19.74 0.46 -11.40
CA GLN A 258 20.71 0.37 -12.50
C GLN A 258 20.33 1.20 -13.74
N ALA A 259 19.04 1.29 -14.09
CA ALA A 259 18.56 1.90 -15.34
C ALA A 259 18.90 3.39 -15.54
N ASP A 260 19.54 3.77 -16.65
CA ASP A 260 19.80 5.18 -16.98
C ASP A 260 18.48 5.98 -17.11
N GLY A 261 18.32 7.03 -16.29
CA GLY A 261 17.08 7.81 -16.25
C GLY A 261 17.06 8.87 -15.15
N ASP A 262 15.99 9.70 -15.16
CA ASP A 262 15.74 10.77 -14.18
C ASP A 262 15.41 10.17 -12.80
N ARG A 263 16.47 9.84 -12.08
CA ARG A 263 16.45 9.24 -10.75
C ARG A 263 17.07 10.23 -9.79
N THR A 264 16.27 10.62 -8.80
CA THR A 264 16.73 11.59 -7.83
C THR A 264 17.44 10.88 -6.68
N PRO A 265 18.57 11.41 -6.18
CA PRO A 265 19.36 10.74 -5.14
C PRO A 265 18.54 10.38 -3.90
N ASP A 266 17.55 11.19 -3.57
CA ASP A 266 16.65 10.96 -2.45
C ASP A 266 15.66 9.82 -2.68
N LEU A 267 15.11 9.66 -3.89
CA LEU A 267 14.30 8.49 -4.23
C LEU A 267 15.15 7.21 -4.19
N CYS A 268 16.38 7.25 -4.73
CA CYS A 268 17.30 6.12 -4.68
C CYS A 268 17.64 5.70 -3.24
N ARG A 269 17.75 6.64 -2.28
CA ARG A 269 17.94 6.29 -0.86
C ARG A 269 16.76 5.50 -0.31
N GLY A 270 15.53 5.96 -0.53
CA GLY A 270 14.32 5.24 -0.11
C GLY A 270 14.19 3.87 -0.76
N VAL A 271 14.56 3.75 -2.03
CA VAL A 271 14.56 2.48 -2.78
C VAL A 271 15.61 1.49 -2.24
N ARG A 272 16.81 1.96 -1.86
CA ARG A 272 17.81 1.10 -1.21
C ARG A 272 17.33 0.63 0.18
N ALA A 273 16.76 1.52 0.98
CA ALA A 273 16.19 1.15 2.27
C ALA A 273 15.06 0.10 2.12
N ALA A 274 14.24 0.23 1.07
CA ALA A 274 13.23 -0.77 0.73
C ALA A 274 13.84 -2.13 0.36
N TYR A 275 14.91 -2.13 -0.43
CA TYR A 275 15.67 -3.34 -0.78
C TYR A 275 16.24 -4.03 0.45
N ASP A 276 16.93 -3.30 1.34
CA ASP A 276 17.51 -3.85 2.56
C ASP A 276 16.45 -4.51 3.45
N LYS A 277 15.27 -3.89 3.51
CA LYS A 277 14.13 -4.42 4.24
C LYS A 277 13.61 -5.71 3.62
N LEU A 278 13.42 -5.73 2.30
CA LEU A 278 12.99 -6.94 1.58
C LEU A 278 14.01 -8.06 1.75
N LYS A 279 15.30 -7.75 1.59
CA LYS A 279 16.40 -8.70 1.77
C LYS A 279 16.37 -9.33 3.16
N LYS A 280 16.16 -8.54 4.22
CA LYS A 280 16.01 -9.07 5.60
C LYS A 280 14.88 -10.08 5.74
N TYR A 281 13.71 -9.82 5.15
CA TYR A 281 12.59 -10.76 5.22
C TYR A 281 12.78 -11.95 4.27
N TYR A 282 13.45 -11.75 3.14
CA TYR A 282 13.81 -12.80 2.20
C TYR A 282 14.75 -13.83 2.83
N THR A 283 15.80 -13.39 3.54
CA THR A 283 16.72 -14.31 4.25
C THR A 283 16.03 -15.10 5.35
N ASN A 284 14.94 -14.59 5.93
CA ASN A 284 14.16 -15.35 6.90
C ASN A 284 13.36 -16.50 6.26
N THR A 285 13.12 -16.45 4.94
CA THR A 285 12.43 -17.52 4.22
C THR A 285 13.28 -18.80 4.18
N ASP A 286 14.61 -18.68 4.20
CA ASP A 286 15.55 -19.81 4.26
C ASP A 286 15.42 -20.61 5.57
N SER A 287 15.08 -19.91 6.66
CA SER A 287 14.85 -20.52 7.97
C SER A 287 13.46 -21.15 8.10
N THR A 288 12.54 -20.92 7.15
CA THR A 288 11.14 -21.34 7.23
C THR A 288 10.81 -22.33 6.10
N PRO A 289 10.92 -23.65 6.33
CA PRO A 289 10.86 -24.66 5.27
C PRO A 289 9.55 -24.67 4.47
N ILE A 290 8.46 -24.13 5.03
CA ILE A 290 7.14 -24.11 4.38
C ILE A 290 7.17 -23.40 3.03
N TYR A 291 8.02 -22.38 2.84
CA TYR A 291 8.12 -21.70 1.55
C TYR A 291 8.71 -22.62 0.49
N ALA A 292 9.83 -23.28 0.80
CA ALA A 292 10.48 -24.22 -0.11
C ALA A 292 9.55 -25.40 -0.46
N VAL A 293 8.93 -26.00 0.56
CA VAL A 293 7.99 -27.12 0.42
C VAL A 293 6.77 -26.71 -0.39
N ALA A 294 6.15 -25.55 -0.10
CA ALA A 294 4.97 -25.08 -0.81
C ALA A 294 5.25 -24.81 -2.29
N THR A 295 6.39 -24.20 -2.61
CA THR A 295 6.83 -23.98 -4.00
C THR A 295 7.10 -25.31 -4.72
N ALA A 296 7.80 -26.25 -4.07
CA ALA A 296 8.11 -27.56 -4.65
C ALA A 296 6.86 -28.44 -4.87
N LEU A 297 5.84 -28.30 -4.02
CA LEU A 297 4.57 -29.03 -4.16
C LEU A 297 3.58 -28.35 -5.09
N HIS A 298 3.84 -27.12 -5.54
CA HIS A 298 2.94 -26.41 -6.43
C HIS A 298 2.87 -27.11 -7.81
N PRO A 299 1.69 -27.55 -8.29
CA PRO A 299 1.58 -28.40 -9.48
C PRO A 299 2.17 -27.81 -10.77
N ALA A 300 2.16 -26.48 -10.91
CA ALA A 300 2.69 -25.77 -12.07
C ALA A 300 4.21 -25.55 -12.02
N MET A 301 4.82 -25.53 -10.82
CA MET A 301 6.23 -25.19 -10.63
C MET A 301 7.06 -26.44 -10.35
N ARG A 302 6.59 -27.27 -9.41
CA ARG A 302 7.26 -28.48 -8.95
C ARG A 302 8.75 -28.21 -8.63
N PHE A 303 9.63 -29.15 -8.96
CA PHE A 303 11.07 -28.98 -8.85
C PHE A 303 11.71 -28.20 -10.01
N LYS A 304 10.95 -27.78 -11.04
CA LYS A 304 11.52 -27.07 -12.19
C LYS A 304 12.09 -25.72 -11.80
N TYR A 305 11.37 -24.99 -10.94
CA TYR A 305 11.82 -23.71 -10.40
C TYR A 305 13.18 -23.84 -9.70
N TRP A 306 13.31 -24.86 -8.84
CA TRP A 306 14.55 -25.13 -8.10
C TRP A 306 15.72 -25.61 -8.98
N ALA A 307 15.42 -26.25 -10.12
CA ALA A 307 16.43 -26.73 -11.04
C ALA A 307 16.92 -25.68 -12.07
N GLN A 308 16.18 -24.58 -12.25
CA GLN A 308 16.47 -23.55 -13.24
C GLN A 308 17.17 -22.32 -12.64
N GLU A 309 17.04 -22.12 -11.35
CA GLU A 309 17.65 -21.02 -10.61
C GLU A 309 19.02 -21.48 -10.06
N GLU A 310 20.07 -20.66 -10.22
CA GLU A 310 21.41 -20.92 -9.70
C GLU A 310 21.48 -20.60 -8.20
N TRP A 311 20.90 -21.46 -7.37
CA TRP A 311 20.98 -21.32 -5.91
C TRP A 311 22.40 -21.55 -5.41
N GLU A 312 22.89 -20.69 -4.52
CA GLU A 312 24.15 -20.94 -3.82
C GLU A 312 24.02 -22.24 -2.99
N PRO A 313 25.01 -23.14 -3.06
CA PRO A 313 25.00 -24.33 -2.22
C PRO A 313 25.10 -23.94 -0.74
N ALA A 314 24.25 -24.55 0.07
CA ALA A 314 24.19 -24.37 1.52
C ALA A 314 25.48 -24.79 2.25
#